data_AF-A0A1F8V990-F1
#
_entry.id   AF-A0A1F8V990-F1
#
_cell.length_a   1.000
_cell.length_b   1.000
_cell.length_c   1.000
_cell.angle_alpha   90.00
_cell.angle_beta   90.00
_cell.angle_gamma   90.00
#
_symmetry.space_group_name_H-M   'P 1'
#
loop_
_entity.id
_entity.type
_entity.pdbx_description
1 polymer ?
#
loop_
_entity_poly.entity_id
_entity_poly.type
_entity_poly.pdbx_seq_one_letter_code
_entity_poly.pdbx_strand_id
1 'polypeptide(L)'
;MELLSTAPCGSIQLEIGLQSLNIKTLDSINRKTNLDKLTANINRLLSYGNIHIHIDLIVGLPYEDITSFSDSFNKAYELKPHMLQMGFLKLLHGSDLRKKAEQYKCRYTAEAPYEVMDTPWLSGEDIALLKSTEDALNRMYNSGRFHNTLEYIFTMTARTPFDVFNSFGRFTANTGTAKIKLDVYTKLVYDYFSSIDGVNSEVLREKKLSTDLQRILPERYPNF
;
A
#
# COMPACT_ATOMS: atom_id res chain seq x y z
N MET A 1 -17.28 15.08 13.29
CA MET A 1 -17.11 14.77 11.85
C MET A 1 -17.79 15.79 10.94
N GLU A 2 -18.90 16.42 11.32
CA GLU A 2 -19.60 17.42 10.49
C GLU A 2 -18.73 18.64 10.13
N LEU A 3 -17.85 19.10 11.03
CA LEU A 3 -16.89 20.16 10.70
C LEU A 3 -15.98 19.76 9.52
N LEU A 4 -15.53 18.50 9.48
CA LEU A 4 -14.63 18.01 8.44
C LEU A 4 -15.31 17.98 7.06
N SER A 5 -16.62 17.69 7.00
CA SER A 5 -17.37 17.74 5.73
C SER A 5 -17.57 19.16 5.18
N THR A 6 -17.37 20.20 5.99
CA THR A 6 -17.49 21.60 5.55
C THR A 6 -16.17 22.22 5.10
N ALA A 7 -15.05 21.52 5.30
CA ALA A 7 -13.73 22.02 4.94
C ALA A 7 -13.59 22.18 3.42
N PRO A 8 -12.89 23.22 2.92
CA PRO A 8 -12.58 23.34 1.50
C PRO A 8 -11.85 22.10 0.96
N CYS A 9 -12.18 21.69 -0.27
CA CYS A 9 -11.49 20.56 -0.91
C CYS A 9 -9.98 20.79 -0.94
N GLY A 10 -9.20 19.79 -0.52
CA GLY A 10 -7.74 19.87 -0.49
C GLY A 10 -7.13 20.49 0.76
N SER A 11 -7.94 21.04 1.66
CA SER A 11 -7.43 21.69 2.87
C SER A 11 -7.05 20.72 4.00
N ILE A 12 -7.52 19.47 3.95
CA ILE A 12 -7.31 18.47 5.00
C ILE A 12 -6.82 17.17 4.38
N GLN A 13 -5.73 16.65 4.95
CA GLN A 13 -5.27 15.28 4.79
C GLN A 13 -5.33 14.57 6.14
N LEU A 14 -5.87 13.35 6.17
CA LEU A 14 -5.87 12.50 7.36
C LEU A 14 -5.05 11.24 7.11
N GLU A 15 -4.16 10.95 8.06
CA GLU A 15 -3.41 9.70 8.12
C GLU A 15 -4.05 8.78 9.17
N ILE A 16 -4.46 7.61 8.72
CA ILE A 16 -5.18 6.62 9.51
C ILE A 16 -4.31 5.37 9.56
N GLY A 17 -3.47 5.30 10.60
CA GLY A 17 -2.59 4.16 10.80
C GLY A 17 -3.38 2.92 11.22
N LEU A 18 -3.87 2.13 10.26
CA LEU A 18 -4.59 0.87 10.48
C LEU A 18 -3.65 -0.22 11.02
N GLN A 19 -2.40 -0.20 10.57
CA GLN A 19 -1.28 -1.07 10.89
C GLN A 19 -1.47 -2.52 10.42
N SER A 20 -2.59 -3.15 10.77
CA SER A 20 -2.96 -4.51 10.41
C SER A 20 -4.47 -4.69 10.56
N LEU A 21 -5.07 -5.67 9.88
CA LEU A 21 -6.41 -6.17 10.21
C LEU A 21 -6.38 -7.56 10.86
N ASN A 22 -5.19 -8.12 11.11
CA ASN A 22 -5.01 -9.34 11.87
C ASN A 22 -5.15 -9.05 13.36
N ILE A 23 -6.24 -9.55 13.97
CA ILE A 23 -6.57 -9.33 15.38
C ILE A 23 -5.43 -9.77 16.31
N LYS A 24 -4.80 -10.91 16.02
CA LYS A 24 -3.70 -11.43 16.84
C LYS A 24 -2.48 -10.52 16.80
N THR A 25 -2.20 -9.95 15.63
CA THR A 25 -1.15 -8.95 15.45
C THR A 25 -1.46 -7.68 16.23
N LEU A 26 -2.66 -7.14 16.08
CA LEU A 26 -3.11 -5.94 16.81
C LEU A 26 -3.04 -6.12 18.33
N ASP A 27 -3.51 -7.25 18.85
CA ASP A 27 -3.44 -7.56 20.26
C ASP A 27 -1.99 -7.64 20.77
N SER A 28 -1.09 -8.21 19.98
CA SER A 28 0.33 -8.36 20.36
C SER A 28 1.06 -7.02 20.51
N ILE A 29 0.61 -6.00 19.78
CA ILE A 29 1.13 -4.63 19.82
C ILE A 29 0.29 -3.71 20.71
N ASN A 30 -0.55 -4.28 21.58
CA ASN A 30 -1.42 -3.57 22.52
C ASN A 30 -2.43 -2.62 21.82
N ARG A 31 -2.84 -2.95 20.60
CA ARG A 31 -3.77 -2.13 19.82
C ARG A 31 -5.20 -2.67 19.88
N LYS A 32 -5.96 -2.19 20.86
CA LYS A 32 -7.39 -2.49 20.99
C LYS A 32 -8.22 -1.61 20.04
N THR A 33 -8.46 -2.08 18.83
CA THR A 33 -9.26 -1.37 17.81
C THR A 33 -10.52 -2.14 17.46
N ASN A 34 -11.67 -1.47 17.47
CA ASN A 34 -12.88 -2.01 16.85
C ASN A 34 -12.79 -1.76 15.34
N LEU A 35 -12.45 -2.80 14.58
CA LEU A 35 -12.21 -2.71 13.14
C LEU A 35 -13.47 -2.30 12.37
N ASP A 36 -14.65 -2.79 12.75
CA ASP A 36 -15.91 -2.42 12.10
C ASP A 36 -16.20 -0.92 12.24
N LYS A 37 -16.02 -0.37 13.44
CA LYS A 37 -16.19 1.06 13.71
C LYS A 37 -15.13 1.89 12.97
N LEU A 38 -13.90 1.41 12.89
CA LEU A 38 -12.84 2.09 12.14
C LEU A 38 -13.16 2.14 10.65
N THR A 39 -13.51 1.01 10.05
CA THR A 39 -13.92 0.91 8.64
C THR A 39 -15.14 1.79 8.35
N ALA A 40 -16.16 1.79 9.20
CA ALA A 40 -17.33 2.65 9.06
C ALA A 40 -16.95 4.15 9.09
N ASN A 41 -16.03 4.54 9.98
CA ASN A 41 -15.54 5.91 10.06
C ASN A 41 -14.74 6.31 8.81
N ILE A 42 -13.88 5.41 8.30
CA ILE A 42 -13.11 5.65 7.07
C ILE A 42 -14.06 5.86 5.89
N ASN A 43 -15.03 4.97 5.69
CA ASN A 43 -16.02 5.09 4.62
C ASN A 43 -16.82 6.39 4.71
N ARG A 44 -17.20 6.80 5.92
CA ARG A 44 -17.88 8.08 6.15
C ARG A 44 -17.00 9.29 5.84
N LEU A 45 -15.70 9.24 6.13
CA LEU A 45 -14.78 10.32 5.80
C LEU A 45 -14.55 10.40 4.28
N LEU A 46 -14.39 9.25 3.61
CA LEU A 46 -14.26 9.18 2.15
C LEU A 46 -15.49 9.71 1.44
N SER A 47 -16.70 9.43 1.96
CA SER A 47 -17.95 9.87 1.34
C SER A 47 -18.13 11.39 1.29
N TYR A 48 -17.34 12.16 2.05
CA TYR A 48 -17.38 13.61 1.99
C TYR A 48 -16.66 14.17 0.74
N GLY A 49 -15.74 13.40 0.14
CA GLY A 49 -15.06 13.77 -1.11
C GLY A 49 -14.17 15.02 -1.04
N ASN A 50 -13.97 15.61 0.13
CA ASN A 50 -13.20 16.84 0.34
C ASN A 50 -11.95 16.66 1.22
N ILE A 51 -11.73 15.45 1.75
CA ILE A 51 -10.61 15.10 2.63
C ILE A 51 -9.75 14.04 1.94
N HIS A 52 -8.45 14.29 1.87
CA HIS A 52 -7.50 13.32 1.36
C HIS A 52 -7.15 12.32 2.47
N ILE A 53 -7.13 11.02 2.16
CA ILE A 53 -7.06 9.96 3.18
C ILE A 53 -5.94 9.00 2.85
N HIS A 54 -5.04 8.86 3.81
CA HIS A 54 -3.93 7.92 3.82
C HIS A 54 -4.24 6.80 4.81
N ILE A 55 -4.10 5.56 4.38
CA ILE A 55 -4.20 4.39 5.24
C ILE A 55 -2.82 3.75 5.32
N ASP A 56 -2.34 3.47 6.53
CA ASP A 56 -1.03 2.83 6.71
C ASP A 56 -1.17 1.41 7.22
N LEU A 57 -0.45 0.50 6.58
CA LEU A 57 -0.20 -0.87 7.04
C LEU A 57 1.27 -0.99 7.42
N ILE A 58 1.60 -1.90 8.34
CA ILE A 58 2.98 -2.14 8.78
C ILE A 58 3.33 -3.61 8.53
N VAL A 59 4.26 -3.84 7.60
CA VAL A 59 4.86 -5.14 7.33
C VAL A 59 5.81 -5.53 8.46
N GLY A 60 5.79 -6.82 8.84
CA GLY A 60 6.73 -7.40 9.80
C GLY A 60 6.30 -7.27 11.25
N LEU A 61 5.04 -6.96 11.51
CA LEU A 61 4.47 -7.04 12.86
C LEU A 61 4.41 -8.50 13.35
N PRO A 62 4.42 -8.73 14.68
CA PRO A 62 4.29 -10.08 15.21
C PRO A 62 2.99 -10.77 14.77
N TYR A 63 3.08 -12.08 14.53
CA TYR A 63 1.95 -12.93 14.10
C TYR A 63 1.36 -12.62 12.72
N GLU A 64 2.05 -11.82 11.91
CA GLU A 64 1.61 -11.47 10.56
C GLU A 64 2.55 -12.10 9.52
N ASP A 65 2.04 -13.13 8.86
CA ASP A 65 2.68 -13.76 7.70
C ASP A 65 2.21 -13.11 6.40
N ILE A 66 2.77 -13.55 5.26
CA ILE A 66 2.44 -12.97 3.95
C ILE A 66 0.96 -13.10 3.60
N THR A 67 0.31 -14.19 4.03
CA THR A 67 -1.11 -14.46 3.75
C THR A 67 -1.99 -13.49 4.52
N SER A 68 -1.79 -13.37 5.84
CA SER A 68 -2.56 -12.45 6.68
C SER A 68 -2.26 -10.97 6.39
N PHE A 69 -1.04 -10.65 5.95
CA PHE A 69 -0.73 -9.32 5.41
C PHE A 69 -1.47 -9.06 4.09
N SER A 70 -1.49 -10.02 3.16
CA SER A 70 -2.24 -9.92 1.89
C SER A 70 -3.72 -9.67 2.14
N ASP A 71 -4.34 -10.40 3.07
CA ASP A 71 -5.73 -10.18 3.46
C ASP A 71 -5.96 -8.77 4.01
N SER A 72 -5.03 -8.28 4.84
CA SER A 72 -5.11 -6.93 5.40
C SER A 72 -4.97 -5.86 4.31
N PHE A 73 -4.03 -6.07 3.39
CA PHE A 73 -3.80 -5.21 2.24
C PHE A 73 -5.03 -5.12 1.35
N ASN A 74 -5.62 -6.25 0.97
CA ASN A 74 -6.77 -6.30 0.08
C ASN A 74 -7.96 -5.56 0.70
N LYS A 75 -8.25 -5.81 1.99
CA LYS A 75 -9.32 -5.09 2.71
C LYS A 75 -9.06 -3.60 2.81
N ALA A 76 -7.82 -3.18 3.09
CA ALA A 76 -7.47 -1.76 3.15
C ALA A 76 -7.55 -1.09 1.77
N TYR A 77 -7.19 -1.80 0.71
CA TYR A 77 -7.31 -1.34 -0.67
C TYR A 77 -8.78 -1.17 -1.10
N GLU A 78 -9.64 -2.10 -0.70
CA GLU A 78 -11.10 -2.05 -0.99
C GLU A 78 -11.80 -0.85 -0.37
N LEU A 79 -11.24 -0.26 0.70
CA LEU A 79 -11.70 1.03 1.23
C LEU A 79 -11.46 2.17 0.24
N LYS A 80 -10.66 1.96 -0.80
CA LYS A 80 -10.28 2.94 -1.83
C LYS A 80 -9.72 4.24 -1.24
N PRO A 81 -8.73 4.18 -0.33
CA PRO A 81 -8.10 5.40 0.18
C PRO A 81 -7.37 6.13 -0.95
N HIS A 82 -7.18 7.43 -0.81
CA HIS A 82 -6.41 8.21 -1.77
C HIS A 82 -4.95 7.73 -1.83
N MET A 83 -4.41 7.31 -0.68
CA MET A 83 -3.09 6.68 -0.54
C MET A 83 -3.16 5.46 0.36
N LEU A 84 -2.48 4.39 -0.04
CA LEU A 84 -2.24 3.21 0.80
C LEU A 84 -0.74 3.07 1.01
N GLN A 85 -0.29 3.12 2.26
CA GLN A 85 1.12 3.04 2.63
C GLN A 85 1.44 1.65 3.17
N MET A 86 2.53 1.04 2.68
CA MET A 86 3.15 -0.11 3.32
C MET A 86 4.41 0.37 4.05
N GLY A 87 4.30 0.55 5.36
CA GLY A 87 5.45 0.77 6.22
C GLY A 87 6.12 -0.55 6.58
N PHE A 88 7.42 -0.53 6.85
CA PHE A 88 8.14 -1.69 7.37
C PHE A 88 8.44 -1.47 8.84
N LEU A 89 8.24 -2.50 9.67
CA LEU A 89 8.40 -2.40 11.11
C LEU A 89 9.81 -1.89 11.45
N LYS A 90 9.86 -0.84 12.27
CA LYS A 90 11.07 -0.30 12.88
C LYS A 90 11.05 -0.58 14.36
N LEU A 91 12.05 -1.27 14.87
CA LEU A 91 12.16 -1.54 16.30
C LEU A 91 12.87 -0.37 16.98
N LEU A 92 12.13 0.71 17.21
CA LEU A 92 12.67 1.95 17.79
C LEU A 92 13.08 1.77 19.26
N HIS A 93 14.12 2.49 19.68
CA HIS A 93 14.54 2.53 21.08
C HIS A 93 13.38 2.94 22.01
N GLY A 94 13.23 2.23 23.12
CA GLY A 94 12.17 2.47 24.10
C GLY A 94 10.79 1.86 23.76
N SER A 95 10.57 1.42 22.51
CA SER A 95 9.30 0.79 22.11
C SER A 95 9.12 -0.60 22.75
N ASP A 96 7.86 -1.00 22.98
CA ASP A 96 7.55 -2.32 23.52
C ASP A 96 7.97 -3.46 22.58
N LEU A 97 7.86 -3.24 21.27
CA LEU A 97 8.33 -4.19 20.26
C LEU A 97 9.85 -4.39 20.35
N ARG A 98 10.63 -3.33 20.59
CA ARG A 98 12.08 -3.44 20.82
C ARG A 98 12.40 -4.27 22.06
N LYS A 99 11.67 -4.07 23.16
CA LYS A 99 11.84 -4.85 24.41
C LYS A 99 11.52 -6.34 24.21
N LYS A 100 10.56 -6.64 23.33
CA LYS A 100 10.12 -8.00 23.01
C LYS A 100 10.82 -8.61 21.79
N ALA A 101 11.82 -7.93 21.21
CA ALA A 101 12.44 -8.37 19.96
C ALA A 101 13.04 -9.78 20.04
N GLU A 102 13.72 -10.10 21.15
CA GLU A 102 14.29 -11.42 21.40
C GLU A 102 13.20 -12.49 21.58
N GLN A 103 12.13 -12.15 22.32
CA GLN A 103 10.98 -13.04 22.51
C GLN A 103 10.32 -13.39 21.16
N TYR A 104 10.14 -12.38 20.30
CA TYR A 104 9.60 -12.57 18.96
C TYR A 104 10.64 -13.04 17.95
N LYS A 105 11.91 -13.23 18.33
CA LYS A 105 13.01 -13.63 17.45
C LYS A 105 13.10 -12.76 16.18
N CYS A 106 12.78 -11.47 16.28
CA CYS A 106 12.86 -10.55 15.16
C CYS A 106 14.32 -10.11 14.96
N ARG A 107 14.82 -10.18 13.73
CA ARG A 107 16.11 -9.58 13.36
C ARG A 107 15.87 -8.24 12.71
N TYR A 108 16.70 -7.26 13.01
CA TYR A 108 16.55 -5.89 12.53
C TYR A 108 17.91 -5.19 12.44
N THR A 109 17.97 -4.09 11.70
CA THR A 109 19.23 -3.36 11.50
C THR A 109 19.69 -2.68 12.78
N ALA A 110 21.00 -2.74 13.06
CA ALA A 110 21.58 -2.02 14.19
C ALA A 110 21.61 -0.50 13.96
N GLU A 111 21.70 -0.09 12.70
CA GLU A 111 21.66 1.32 12.28
C GLU A 111 20.22 1.80 12.10
N ALA A 112 20.02 3.11 12.34
CA ALA A 112 18.77 3.77 12.03
C ALA A 112 18.42 3.56 10.53
N PRO A 113 17.15 3.25 10.20
CA PRO A 113 15.97 3.41 11.04
C PRO A 113 15.56 2.17 11.87
N TYR A 114 16.47 1.21 12.11
CA TYR A 114 16.22 -0.02 12.87
C TYR A 114 15.12 -0.91 12.29
N GLU A 115 15.11 -1.01 10.97
CA GLU A 115 14.07 -1.73 10.24
C GLU A 115 14.26 -3.24 10.39
N VAL A 116 13.13 -3.95 10.46
CA VAL A 116 13.11 -5.40 10.51
C VAL A 116 13.70 -5.99 9.23
N MET A 117 14.60 -6.96 9.40
CA MET A 117 15.18 -7.74 8.31
C MET A 117 14.36 -9.02 8.07
N ASP A 118 13.89 -9.63 9.15
CA ASP A 118 13.03 -10.81 9.14
C ASP A 118 12.39 -11.03 10.52
N THR A 119 11.35 -11.86 10.52
CA THR A 119 10.63 -12.30 11.70
C THR A 119 10.34 -13.80 11.57
N PRO A 120 9.84 -14.47 12.62
CA PRO A 120 9.34 -15.84 12.49
C PRO A 120 8.21 -16.04 11.48
N TRP A 121 7.57 -14.96 11.01
CA TRP A 121 6.43 -15.01 10.09
C TRP A 121 6.78 -14.55 8.67
N LEU A 122 7.88 -13.80 8.51
CA LEU A 122 8.34 -13.27 7.22
C LEU A 122 9.85 -13.42 7.13
N SER A 123 10.30 -14.18 6.14
CA SER A 123 11.72 -14.30 5.82
C SER A 123 12.27 -13.00 5.25
N GLY A 124 13.61 -12.88 5.18
CA GLY A 124 14.24 -11.72 4.53
C GLY A 124 13.89 -11.61 3.05
N GLU A 125 13.64 -12.75 2.38
CA GLU A 125 13.16 -12.78 0.99
C GLU A 125 11.73 -12.25 0.87
N ASP A 126 10.85 -12.59 1.82
CA ASP A 126 9.49 -12.06 1.87
C ASP A 126 9.51 -10.54 2.11
N ILE A 127 10.34 -10.06 3.04
CA ILE A 127 10.50 -8.63 3.30
C ILE A 127 11.03 -7.90 2.05
N ALA A 128 12.03 -8.46 1.35
CA ALA A 128 12.56 -7.87 0.11
C ALA A 128 11.53 -7.84 -1.02
N LEU A 129 10.72 -8.89 -1.16
CA LEU A 129 9.61 -8.92 -2.09
C LEU A 129 8.57 -7.85 -1.75
N LEU A 130 8.15 -7.76 -0.48
CA LEU A 130 7.16 -6.78 -0.03
C LEU A 130 7.63 -5.34 -0.24
N LYS A 131 8.95 -5.06 -0.20
CA LYS A 131 9.52 -3.77 -0.61
C LYS A 131 9.32 -3.48 -2.09
N SER A 132 9.48 -4.50 -2.94
CA SER A 132 9.20 -4.37 -4.37
C SER A 132 7.70 -4.19 -4.63
N THR A 133 6.85 -4.85 -3.84
CA THR A 133 5.39 -4.66 -3.84
C THR A 133 5.00 -3.25 -3.43
N GLU A 134 5.66 -2.67 -2.42
CA GLU A 134 5.48 -1.29 -1.98
C GLU A 134 5.86 -0.28 -3.07
N ASP A 135 6.98 -0.48 -3.75
CA ASP A 135 7.39 0.38 -4.87
C ASP A 135 6.37 0.32 -6.03
N ALA A 136 5.86 -0.88 -6.34
CA ALA A 136 4.80 -1.06 -7.33
C ALA A 136 3.51 -0.33 -6.93
N LEU A 137 3.04 -0.51 -5.69
CA LEU A 137 1.89 0.21 -5.14
C LEU A 137 2.09 1.72 -5.26
N ASN A 138 3.25 2.23 -4.83
CA ASN A 138 3.54 3.65 -4.85
C ASN A 138 3.47 4.24 -6.26
N ARG A 139 4.06 3.55 -7.23
CA ARG A 139 4.18 4.06 -8.60
C ARG A 139 2.90 3.88 -9.40
N MET A 140 2.15 2.81 -9.16
CA MET A 140 0.93 2.53 -9.92
C MET A 140 -0.30 3.17 -9.28
N TYR A 141 -0.50 2.98 -7.98
CA TYR A 141 -1.69 3.43 -7.26
C TYR A 141 -1.52 4.84 -6.69
N ASN A 142 -0.55 5.03 -5.78
CA ASN A 142 -0.38 6.28 -5.04
C ASN A 142 0.04 7.46 -5.94
N SER A 143 0.72 7.21 -7.06
CA SER A 143 1.05 8.26 -8.03
C SER A 143 -0.18 8.81 -8.76
N GLY A 144 -1.30 8.08 -8.76
CA GLY A 144 -2.51 8.38 -9.53
C GLY A 144 -2.36 8.23 -11.04
N ARG A 145 -1.18 7.82 -11.56
CA ARG A 145 -0.87 7.82 -13.01
C ARG A 145 -1.34 6.58 -13.78
N PHE A 146 -1.68 5.51 -13.08
CA PHE A 146 -2.08 4.23 -13.67
C PHE A 146 -3.49 3.82 -13.27
N HIS A 147 -4.34 4.76 -12.85
CA HIS A 147 -5.70 4.46 -12.38
C HIS A 147 -6.50 3.62 -13.38
N ASN A 148 -6.63 4.06 -14.64
CA ASN A 148 -7.36 3.35 -15.68
C ASN A 148 -6.70 2.01 -16.05
N THR A 149 -5.36 1.93 -15.95
CA THR A 149 -4.65 0.66 -16.13
C THR A 149 -5.06 -0.32 -15.03
N LEU A 150 -5.00 0.10 -13.76
CA LEU A 150 -5.35 -0.74 -12.61
C LEU A 150 -6.82 -1.19 -12.66
N GLU A 151 -7.77 -0.28 -12.88
CA GLU A 151 -9.20 -0.62 -13.01
C GLU A 151 -9.43 -1.64 -14.12
N TYR A 152 -8.75 -1.49 -15.27
CA TYR A 152 -8.83 -2.46 -16.36
C TYR A 152 -8.26 -3.82 -15.95
N ILE A 153 -7.10 -3.87 -15.31
CA ILE A 153 -6.50 -5.13 -14.84
C ILE A 153 -7.39 -5.83 -13.82
N PHE A 154 -7.96 -5.11 -12.85
CA PHE A 154 -8.88 -5.70 -11.86
C PHE A 154 -10.20 -6.16 -12.47
N THR A 155 -10.66 -5.52 -13.55
CA THR A 155 -11.88 -5.94 -14.25
C THR A 155 -11.65 -7.19 -15.09
N MET A 156 -10.49 -7.26 -15.78
CA MET A 156 -10.19 -8.35 -16.71
C MET A 156 -9.57 -9.57 -16.05
N THR A 157 -9.02 -9.42 -14.85
CA THR A 157 -8.36 -10.50 -14.12
C THR A 157 -9.07 -10.75 -12.80
N ALA A 158 -9.23 -12.02 -12.41
CA ALA A 158 -9.75 -12.37 -11.09
C ALA A 158 -8.70 -12.26 -9.97
N ARG A 159 -7.69 -11.39 -10.14
CA ARG A 159 -6.57 -11.24 -9.20
C ARG A 159 -6.92 -10.23 -8.11
N THR A 160 -6.45 -10.49 -6.89
CA THR A 160 -6.60 -9.54 -5.79
C THR A 160 -5.68 -8.32 -5.99
N PRO A 161 -5.96 -7.16 -5.35
CA PRO A 161 -5.06 -6.02 -5.34
C PRO A 161 -3.63 -6.40 -4.96
N PHE A 162 -3.45 -7.12 -3.85
CA PHE A 162 -2.14 -7.56 -3.40
C PHE A 162 -1.42 -8.39 -4.47
N ASP A 163 -2.11 -9.36 -5.10
CA ASP A 163 -1.49 -10.20 -6.13
C ASP A 163 -0.98 -9.37 -7.32
N VAL A 164 -1.73 -8.36 -7.76
CA VAL A 164 -1.34 -7.48 -8.87
C VAL A 164 -0.06 -6.71 -8.54
N PHE A 165 -0.01 -6.05 -7.38
CA PHE A 165 1.18 -5.29 -6.99
C PHE A 165 2.37 -6.21 -6.65
N ASN A 166 2.11 -7.35 -6.01
CA ASN A 166 3.15 -8.28 -5.58
C ASN A 166 3.78 -9.00 -6.77
N SER A 167 2.98 -9.43 -7.74
CA SER A 167 3.48 -10.10 -8.93
C SER A 167 4.24 -9.15 -9.86
N PHE A 168 3.79 -7.90 -9.98
CA PHE A 168 4.52 -6.87 -10.73
C PHE A 168 5.78 -6.38 -9.99
N GLY A 169 5.71 -6.21 -8.67
CA GLY A 169 6.87 -5.94 -7.82
C GLY A 169 7.95 -6.99 -8.01
N ARG A 170 7.58 -8.28 -7.96
CA ARG A 170 8.48 -9.40 -8.26
C ARG A 170 9.12 -9.31 -9.64
N PHE A 171 8.33 -8.99 -10.68
CA PHE A 171 8.83 -8.84 -12.05
C PHE A 171 9.90 -7.75 -12.16
N THR A 172 9.72 -6.63 -11.46
CA THR A 172 10.64 -5.48 -11.53
C THR A 172 11.81 -5.54 -10.53
N ALA A 173 11.77 -6.45 -9.54
CA ALA A 173 12.76 -6.56 -8.48
C ALA A 173 14.20 -6.71 -9.01
N ASN A 174 14.39 -7.52 -10.07
CA ASN A 174 15.72 -7.74 -10.66
C ASN A 174 16.19 -6.59 -11.55
N THR A 175 15.27 -5.77 -12.08
CA THR A 175 15.61 -4.65 -12.96
C THR A 175 16.02 -3.42 -12.17
N GLY A 176 15.54 -3.29 -10.93
CA GLY A 176 15.74 -2.12 -10.08
C GLY A 176 14.96 -0.92 -10.61
N THR A 177 13.97 -0.46 -9.85
CA THR A 177 13.11 0.68 -10.25
C THR A 177 13.58 2.01 -9.64
N ALA A 178 14.65 2.00 -8.85
CA ALA A 178 15.16 3.22 -8.23
C ALA A 178 15.52 4.27 -9.30
N LYS A 179 14.86 5.44 -9.25
CA LYS A 179 15.03 6.55 -10.21
C LYS A 179 14.74 6.20 -11.68
N ILE A 180 14.00 5.13 -11.95
CA ILE A 180 13.55 4.79 -13.30
C ILE A 180 12.67 5.91 -13.87
N LYS A 181 12.90 6.28 -15.14
CA LYS A 181 12.08 7.28 -15.83
C LYS A 181 10.66 6.73 -16.06
N LEU A 182 9.68 7.64 -16.09
CA LEU A 182 8.26 7.29 -16.18
C LEU A 182 7.92 6.55 -17.49
N ASP A 183 8.53 6.93 -18.60
CA ASP A 183 8.39 6.26 -19.91
C ASP A 183 8.85 4.80 -19.86
N VAL A 184 10.02 4.55 -19.27
CA VAL A 184 10.56 3.19 -19.08
C VAL A 184 9.67 2.38 -18.15
N TYR A 185 9.21 2.98 -17.03
CA TYR A 185 8.29 2.29 -16.12
C TYR A 185 6.95 1.95 -16.78
N THR A 186 6.40 2.87 -17.58
CA THR A 186 5.17 2.65 -18.35
C THR A 186 5.34 1.50 -19.35
N LYS A 187 6.52 1.36 -19.95
CA LYS A 187 6.86 0.21 -20.79
C LYS A 187 6.87 -1.09 -19.99
N LEU A 188 7.49 -1.11 -18.80
CA LEU A 188 7.51 -2.30 -17.93
C LEU A 188 6.09 -2.72 -17.51
N VAL A 189 5.24 -1.77 -17.14
CA VAL A 189 3.81 -2.02 -16.84
C VAL A 189 3.15 -2.68 -18.05
N TYR A 190 3.28 -2.09 -19.24
CA TYR A 190 2.69 -2.65 -20.45
C TYR A 190 3.20 -4.05 -20.77
N ASP A 191 4.52 -4.24 -20.79
CA ASP A 191 5.14 -5.52 -21.14
C ASP A 191 4.68 -6.63 -20.17
N TYR A 192 4.62 -6.33 -18.88
CA TYR A 192 4.20 -7.29 -17.86
C TYR A 192 2.70 -7.62 -17.97
N PHE A 193 1.84 -6.61 -17.98
CA PHE A 193 0.39 -6.86 -17.93
C PHE A 193 -0.16 -7.36 -19.25
N SER A 194 0.47 -7.04 -20.39
CA SER A 194 0.07 -7.60 -21.69
C SER A 194 0.37 -9.10 -21.84
N SER A 195 1.23 -9.66 -20.99
CA SER A 195 1.49 -11.10 -20.96
C SER A 195 0.55 -11.87 -20.02
N ILE A 196 -0.41 -11.20 -19.37
CA ILE A 196 -1.37 -11.85 -18.47
C ILE A 196 -2.59 -12.30 -19.26
N ASP A 197 -2.98 -13.56 -19.08
CA ASP A 197 -4.19 -14.13 -19.69
C ASP A 197 -5.43 -13.29 -19.35
N GLY A 198 -6.24 -13.02 -20.38
CA GLY A 198 -7.44 -12.17 -20.27
C GLY A 198 -7.19 -10.68 -20.52
N VAL A 199 -5.93 -10.22 -20.54
CA VAL A 199 -5.58 -8.83 -20.82
C VAL A 199 -5.42 -8.61 -22.32
N ASN A 200 -6.31 -7.84 -22.94
CA ASN A 200 -6.12 -7.35 -24.31
C ASN A 200 -5.05 -6.23 -24.32
N SER A 201 -3.99 -6.44 -25.11
CA SER A 201 -2.83 -5.55 -25.19
C SER A 201 -3.12 -4.22 -25.91
N GLU A 202 -4.06 -4.19 -26.87
CA GLU A 202 -4.47 -2.95 -27.53
C GLU A 202 -5.25 -2.06 -26.55
N VAL A 203 -6.21 -2.63 -25.83
CA VAL A 203 -6.95 -1.89 -24.79
C VAL A 203 -6.01 -1.42 -23.69
N LEU A 204 -5.08 -2.26 -23.23
CA LEU A 204 -4.08 -1.86 -22.25
C LEU A 204 -3.25 -0.67 -22.74
N ARG A 205 -2.90 -0.64 -24.04
CA ARG A 205 -2.14 0.46 -24.65
C ARG A 205 -2.88 1.80 -24.55
N GLU A 206 -4.18 1.79 -24.75
CA GLU A 206 -5.03 2.98 -24.63
C GLU A 206 -5.17 3.45 -23.17
N LYS A 207 -5.07 2.53 -22.20
CA LYS A 207 -5.21 2.83 -20.76
C LYS A 207 -3.89 3.15 -20.03
N LYS A 208 -2.75 3.12 -20.73
CA LYS A 208 -1.36 3.16 -20.18
C LYS A 208 -1.09 4.24 -19.15
N LEU A 209 -1.50 5.48 -19.42
CA LEU A 209 -1.33 6.60 -18.51
C LEU A 209 -2.68 7.32 -18.39
N SER A 210 -3.12 7.50 -17.16
CA SER A 210 -4.32 8.24 -16.81
C SER A 210 -4.08 8.95 -15.51
N THR A 211 -4.42 10.22 -15.43
CA THR A 211 -4.27 10.96 -14.18
C THR A 211 -5.57 10.94 -13.40
N ASP A 212 -5.58 10.27 -12.26
CA ASP A 212 -6.62 10.44 -11.25
C ASP A 212 -6.29 11.66 -10.38
N LEU A 213 -6.93 12.77 -10.70
CA LEU A 213 -6.76 14.06 -10.05
C LEU A 213 -7.26 14.09 -8.59
N GLN A 214 -8.08 13.12 -8.17
CA GLN A 214 -8.55 13.03 -6.78
C GLN A 214 -7.48 12.44 -5.87
N ARG A 215 -6.55 11.65 -6.42
CA ARG A 215 -5.42 11.06 -5.69
C ARG A 215 -4.26 12.01 -5.48
N ILE A 216 -4.17 13.04 -6.32
CA ILE A 216 -3.14 14.06 -6.25
C ILE A 216 -3.60 15.16 -5.28
N LEU A 217 -2.77 15.49 -4.28
CA LEU A 217 -3.06 16.63 -3.39
C LEU A 217 -3.29 17.90 -4.22
N PRO A 218 -4.31 18.73 -3.89
CA PRO A 218 -4.66 19.90 -4.71
C PRO A 218 -3.53 20.92 -4.94
N GLU A 219 -2.56 21.02 -4.03
CA GLU A 219 -1.37 21.87 -4.22
C GLU A 219 -0.42 21.38 -5.33
N ARG A 220 -0.61 20.15 -5.82
CA ARG A 220 0.18 19.51 -6.89
C ARG A 220 -0.58 19.42 -8.21
N TYR A 221 -1.73 20.07 -8.37
CA TYR A 221 -2.31 20.25 -9.70
C TYR A 221 -1.30 20.98 -10.58
N PRO A 222 -0.94 20.45 -11.77
CA PRO A 222 -0.20 21.27 -12.72
C PRO A 222 -1.08 22.48 -13.05
N ASN A 223 -0.52 23.69 -12.88
CA ASN A 223 -1.11 24.88 -13.48
C ASN A 223 -1.18 24.60 -14.99
N PHE A 224 -2.41 24.56 -15.52
CA PHE A 224 -2.65 24.39 -16.95
C PHE A 224 -1.93 25.46 -17.78
#